data_AF-X0X0V6-F1
#
_entry.id   AF-X0X0V6-F1
#
_cell.length_a   1.000
_cell.length_b   1.000
_cell.length_c   1.000
_cell.angle_alpha   90.00
_cell.angle_beta   90.00
_cell.angle_gamma   90.00
#
_symmetry.space_group_name_H-M   'P 1'
#
loop_
_entity.id
_entity.type
_entity.pdbx_description
1 polymer ?
#
loop_
_entity_poly.entity_id
_entity_poly.type
_entity_poly.pdbx_seq_one_letter_code
_entity_poly.pdbx_strand_id
1 'polypeptide(L)'
;GEKVAFGVVMMLIIEKRSKEEIEELLRFYSLLGLPLTLNRLGFVKNEKNLVRLAEQICKKESNVHRLPFPVNKDMVHQALLEANARGEEIEEEN
;
A
#
# COMPACT_ATOMS: atom_id res chain seq x y z
N GLY A 1 11.46 -5.89 -6.26
CA GLY A 1 10.60 -6.64 -5.32
C GLY A 1 9.87 -5.71 -4.38
N GLU A 2 10.60 -4.87 -3.65
CA GLU A 2 10.10 -4.02 -2.56
C GLU A 2 8.83 -3.18 -2.88
N LYS A 3 8.83 -2.42 -3.98
CA LYS A 3 7.65 -1.64 -4.38
C LYS A 3 6.43 -2.51 -4.71
N VAL A 4 6.68 -3.71 -5.25
CA VAL A 4 5.61 -4.67 -5.56
C VAL A 4 5.04 -5.24 -4.27
N ALA A 5 5.88 -5.56 -3.28
CA ALA A 5 5.45 -6.03 -1.97
C ALA A 5 4.51 -5.03 -1.29
N PHE A 6 4.89 -3.75 -1.21
CA PHE A 6 4.00 -2.71 -0.67
C PHE A 6 2.71 -2.57 -1.48
N GLY A 7 2.79 -2.69 -2.81
CA GLY A 7 1.62 -2.70 -3.68
C GLY A 7 0.65 -3.85 -3.41
N VAL A 8 1.14 -5.03 -3.00
CA VAL A 8 0.29 -6.16 -2.59
C VAL A 8 -0.49 -5.82 -1.32
N VAL A 9 0.15 -5.21 -0.33
CA VAL A 9 -0.54 -4.75 0.91
C VAL A 9 -1.66 -3.77 0.57
N MET A 10 -1.38 -2.78 -0.28
CA MET A 10 -2.40 -1.85 -0.77
C MET A 10 -3.56 -2.57 -1.46
N MET A 11 -3.26 -3.60 -2.26
CA MET A 11 -4.28 -4.37 -2.97
C MET A 11 -5.18 -5.14 -2.01
N LEU A 12 -4.64 -5.76 -0.96
CA LEU A 12 -5.42 -6.42 0.09
C LEU A 12 -6.35 -5.45 0.81
N ILE A 13 -5.88 -4.22 1.08
CA ILE A 13 -6.72 -3.16 1.67
C ILE A 13 -7.85 -2.75 0.72
N ILE A 14 -7.54 -2.55 -0.56
CA ILE A 14 -8.53 -2.21 -1.59
C ILE A 14 -9.57 -3.33 -1.75
N GLU A 15 -9.14 -4.59 -1.66
CA GLU A 15 -10.00 -5.78 -1.66
C GLU A 15 -10.79 -5.98 -0.35
N LYS A 16 -10.57 -5.14 0.66
CA LYS A 16 -11.19 -5.24 2.00
C LYS A 16 -10.95 -6.61 2.66
N ARG A 17 -9.73 -7.12 2.52
CA ARG A 17 -9.28 -8.33 3.22
C ARG A 17 -9.26 -8.10 4.73
N SER A 18 -9.23 -9.20 5.48
CA SER A 18 -9.28 -9.11 6.94
C SER A 18 -8.02 -8.42 7.47
N LYS A 19 -8.13 -7.80 8.65
CA LYS A 19 -6.99 -7.11 9.25
C LYS A 19 -5.87 -8.09 9.55
N GLU A 20 -6.25 -9.27 10.01
CA GLU A 20 -5.37 -10.37 10.40
C GLU A 20 -4.53 -10.84 9.19
N GLU A 21 -5.14 -10.98 8.01
CA GLU A 21 -4.42 -11.38 6.78
C GLU A 21 -3.39 -10.33 6.35
N ILE A 22 -3.75 -9.05 6.46
CA ILE A 22 -2.85 -7.93 6.13
C ILE A 22 -1.69 -7.87 7.12
N GLU A 23 -1.97 -8.01 8.42
CA GLU A 23 -0.96 -7.99 9.49
C GLU A 23 -0.01 -9.19 9.39
N GLU A 24 -0.52 -10.39 9.11
CA GLU A 24 0.31 -11.58 8.89
C GLU A 24 1.29 -11.35 7.73
N LEU A 25 0.82 -10.80 6.62
CA LEU A 25 1.68 -10.47 5.48
C LEU A 25 2.71 -9.40 5.82
N LEU A 26 2.33 -8.34 6.55
CA LEU A 26 3.24 -7.28 6.98
C LEU A 26 4.31 -7.81 7.94
N ARG A 27 3.95 -8.66 8.90
CA ARG A 27 4.91 -9.35 9.79
C ARG A 27 5.87 -10.22 8.99
N PHE A 28 5.36 -10.96 8.00
CA PHE A 28 6.21 -11.74 7.10
C PHE A 28 7.19 -10.86 6.31
N TYR A 29 6.72 -9.72 5.79
CA TYR A 29 7.59 -8.75 5.11
C TYR A 29 8.63 -8.13 6.07
N SER A 30 8.26 -7.88 7.33
CA SER A 30 9.19 -7.41 8.38
C SER A 30 10.34 -8.40 8.56
N LEU A 31 10.02 -9.69 8.71
CA LEU A 31 11.00 -10.77 8.88
C LEU A 31 11.96 -10.90 7.70
N LEU A 32 11.49 -10.58 6.49
CA LEU A 32 12.32 -10.56 5.27
C LEU A 32 13.12 -9.27 5.10
N GLY A 33 12.98 -8.30 6.00
CA GLY A 33 13.61 -6.99 5.91
C GLY A 33 13.04 -6.09 4.80
N LEU A 34 11.86 -6.44 4.27
CA LEU A 34 11.20 -5.63 3.24
C LEU A 34 10.66 -4.33 3.83
N PRO A 35 10.60 -3.24 3.04
CA PRO A 35 10.08 -1.97 3.50
C PRO A 35 8.56 -2.04 3.67
N LEU A 36 8.08 -1.74 4.88
CA LEU A 36 6.65 -1.74 5.22
C LEU A 36 6.01 -0.37 5.06
N THR A 37 6.82 0.69 5.06
CA THR A 37 6.37 2.09 5.06
C THR A 37 6.82 2.83 3.81
N LEU A 38 6.09 3.89 3.45
CA LEU A 38 6.47 4.79 2.35
C LEU A 38 7.85 5.41 2.59
N ASN A 39 8.17 5.72 3.84
CA ASN A 39 9.47 6.28 4.21
C ASN A 39 10.62 5.32 3.89
N ARG A 40 10.49 4.03 4.22
CA ARG A 40 11.49 3.01 3.90
C ARG A 40 11.59 2.70 2.41
N LEU A 41 10.53 2.98 1.63
CA LEU A 41 10.58 2.98 0.17
C LEU A 41 11.29 4.21 -0.43
N GLY A 42 11.76 5.14 0.41
CA GLY A 42 12.34 6.42 -0.02
C GLY A 42 11.31 7.40 -0.55
N PHE A 43 10.03 7.23 -0.21
CA PHE A 43 8.93 8.08 -0.65
C PHE A 43 8.54 9.09 0.42
N VAL A 44 8.54 10.37 0.05
CA VAL A 44 8.14 11.45 0.95
C VAL A 44 6.61 11.50 1.05
N LYS A 45 6.07 11.09 2.21
CA LYS A 45 4.65 11.09 2.59
C LYS A 45 4.14 12.53 2.80
N ASN A 46 3.89 13.25 1.72
CA ASN A 46 3.14 14.52 1.74
C ASN A 46 1.94 14.44 0.78
N GLU A 47 0.92 15.25 1.06
CA GLU A 47 -0.36 15.22 0.34
C GLU A 47 -0.18 15.35 -1.18
N LYS A 48 0.64 16.29 -1.63
CA LYS A 48 0.91 16.52 -3.05
C LYS A 48 1.49 15.27 -3.74
N ASN A 49 2.42 14.58 -3.08
CA ASN A 49 3.03 13.37 -3.60
C ASN A 49 2.06 12.19 -3.60
N LEU A 50 1.27 12.03 -2.53
CA LEU A 50 0.27 10.97 -2.40
C LEU A 50 -0.81 11.09 -3.48
N VAL A 51 -1.36 12.30 -3.66
CA VAL A 51 -2.31 12.59 -4.74
C VAL A 51 -1.69 12.25 -6.10
N ARG A 52 -0.49 12.76 -6.39
CA ARG A 52 0.20 12.46 -7.65
C ARG A 52 0.40 10.96 -7.87
N LEU A 53 0.75 10.21 -6.83
CA LEU A 53 0.94 8.77 -6.90
C LEU A 53 -0.39 8.06 -7.19
N ALA A 54 -1.47 8.42 -6.49
CA ALA A 54 -2.80 7.89 -6.74
C ALA A 54 -3.26 8.16 -8.19
N GLU A 55 -2.97 9.34 -8.73
CA GLU A 55 -3.24 9.66 -10.13
C GLU A 55 -2.43 8.81 -11.11
N GLN A 56 -1.15 8.54 -10.82
CA GLN A 56 -0.35 7.64 -11.65
C GLN A 56 -0.90 6.21 -11.64
N ILE A 57 -1.33 5.72 -10.47
CA ILE A 57 -1.87 4.37 -10.30
C ILE A 57 -3.22 4.24 -11.03
N CYS A 58 -4.05 5.28 -11.04
CA CYS A 58 -5.36 5.28 -11.68
C CYS A 58 -5.35 5.71 -13.16
N LYS A 59 -4.19 5.85 -13.81
CA LYS A 59 -4.14 6.13 -15.26
C LYS A 59 -4.90 5.09 -16.07
N LYS A 60 -5.45 5.49 -17.23
CA LYS A 60 -6.29 4.63 -18.07
C LYS A 60 -5.57 3.36 -18.52
N GLU A 61 -4.26 3.41 -18.72
CA GLU A 61 -3.44 2.27 -19.15
C GLU A 61 -2.98 1.38 -17.97
N SER A 62 -3.33 1.73 -16.73
CA SER A 62 -2.89 1.01 -15.54
C SER A 62 -3.57 -0.35 -15.41
N ASN A 63 -2.82 -1.31 -14.87
CA ASN A 63 -3.33 -2.65 -14.57
C ASN A 63 -4.37 -2.65 -13.44
N VAL A 64 -4.51 -1.55 -12.68
CA VAL A 64 -5.52 -1.43 -11.62
C VAL A 64 -6.95 -1.64 -12.17
N HIS A 65 -7.17 -1.32 -13.45
CA HIS A 65 -8.46 -1.51 -14.12
C HIS A 65 -8.76 -2.97 -14.49
N ARG A 66 -7.82 -3.90 -14.26
CA ARG A 66 -8.04 -5.35 -14.44
C ARG A 66 -8.66 -6.01 -13.22
N LEU A 67 -8.78 -5.28 -12.11
CA LEU A 67 -9.45 -5.78 -10.91
C LEU A 67 -10.95 -5.99 -11.21
N PRO A 68 -11.61 -6.95 -10.54
CA PRO A 68 -13.01 -7.29 -10.80
C PRO A 68 -14.02 -6.22 -10.33
N PHE A 69 -13.53 -5.05 -9.90
CA PHE A 69 -14.32 -3.92 -9.43
C PHE A 69 -13.62 -2.60 -9.78
N PRO A 70 -14.38 -1.50 -9.90
CA PRO A 70 -13.79 -0.20 -10.22
C PRO A 70 -12.92 0.29 -9.06
N VAL A 71 -11.71 0.72 -9.39
CA VAL A 71 -10.79 1.38 -8.44
C VAL A 71 -10.65 2.85 -8.81
N ASN A 72 -10.92 3.74 -7.85
CA ASN A 72 -10.79 5.17 -8.03
C ASN A 72 -9.58 5.73 -7.26
N LYS A 73 -9.25 7.00 -7.51
CA LYS A 73 -8.10 7.70 -6.90
C LYS A 73 -8.22 7.75 -5.37
N ASP A 74 -9.42 7.93 -4.84
CA ASP A 74 -9.65 8.04 -3.41
C ASP A 74 -9.39 6.72 -2.70
N MET A 75 -9.80 5.59 -3.28
CA MET A 75 -9.51 4.25 -2.78
C MET A 75 -8.00 4.00 -2.72
N VAL A 76 -7.27 4.37 -3.77
CA VAL A 76 -5.80 4.24 -3.80
C VAL A 76 -5.15 5.15 -2.76
N HIS A 77 -5.65 6.37 -2.61
CA HIS A 77 -5.15 7.32 -1.62
C HIS A 77 -5.33 6.81 -0.18
N GLN A 78 -6.53 6.31 0.14
CA GLN A 78 -6.82 5.72 1.44
C GLN A 78 -5.97 4.47 1.67
N ALA A 79 -5.83 3.60 0.67
CA ALA A 79 -4.99 2.41 0.76
C ALA A 79 -3.50 2.73 0.97
N LEU A 80 -2.99 3.81 0.36
CA LEU A 80 -1.62 4.29 0.60
C LEU A 80 -1.41 4.69 2.07
N LEU A 81 -2.34 5.46 2.62
CA LEU A 81 -2.28 5.92 4.00
C LEU A 81 -2.42 4.76 4.99
N GLU A 82 -3.40 3.88 4.75
CA GLU A 82 -3.65 2.73 5.61
C GLU A 82 -2.52 1.70 5.57
N ALA A 83 -1.98 1.39 4.39
CA ALA A 83 -0.83 0.49 4.26
C ALA A 83 0.39 1.05 5.00
N ASN A 84 0.64 2.35 4.88
CA ASN A 84 1.73 3.00 5.59
C ASN A 84 1.51 2.99 7.11
N ALA A 85 0.32 3.30 7.60
CA ALA A 85 0.02 3.32 9.03
C ALA A 85 0.18 1.92 9.67
N ARG A 86 -0.37 0.88 9.03
CA ARG A 86 -0.19 -0.50 9.49
C ARG A 86 1.27 -0.95 9.44
N GLY A 87 2.02 -0.49 8.44
CA GLY A 87 3.46 -0.72 8.36
C GLY A 87 4.23 -0.06 9.51
N GLU A 88 3.86 1.19 9.86
CA GLU A 88 4.44 1.92 11.01
C GLU A 88 4.13 1.18 12.33
N GLU A 89 2.90 0.72 12.53
CA GLU A 89 2.50 -0.07 13.72
C GLU A 89 3.35 -1.35 13.90
N ILE A 90 3.57 -2.12 12.82
CA ILE A 90 4.40 -3.32 12.88
C ILE A 90 5.88 -2.98 13.12
N GLU A 91 6.37 -1.84 12.63
CA GLU A 91 7.75 -1.39 12.89
C GLU A 91 7.95 -0.93 14.33
N GLU A 92 6.92 -0.39 14.99
CA GLU A 92 6.96 0.00 16.41
C GLU A 92 6.89 -1.21 17.37
N GLU A 93 6.28 -2.32 16.93
CA GLU A 93 6.19 -3.57 17.71
C GLU A 93 7.48 -4.40 17.73
N ASN A 94 8.43 -4.14 16.83
CA ASN A 94 9.71 -4.87 16.69
C ASN A 94 10.88 -4.13 17.34
#